data_AF-A0A3C0SST8-F1
#
_entry.id   AF-A0A3C0SST8-F1
#
_cell.length_a   1.000
_cell.length_b   1.000
_cell.length_c   1.000
_cell.angle_alpha   90.00
_cell.angle_beta   90.00
_cell.angle_gamma   90.00
#
_symmetry.space_group_name_H-M   'P 1'
#
loop_
_entity.id
_entity.type
_entity.pdbx_description
1 polymer ?
#
loop_
_entity_poly.entity_id
_entity_poly.type
_entity_poly.pdbx_seq_one_letter_code
_entity_poly.pdbx_strand_id
1 'polypeptide(L)'
;MINRIGYACINTSLESNFKDCRLNSIYTNGIPYLKDIILHNLNLTKETLLWNVENNILMYRATSKMIPFATHKDILKDFSFRWYADKNIVNALNEIKDIVIKNNIRLSMHSDQF
;
A
#
# COMPACT_ATOMS: atom_id res chain seq x y z
N MET A 1 -17.18 -25.81 -4.00
CA MET A 1 -16.03 -24.88 -3.87
C MET A 1 -16.50 -23.53 -4.41
N ILE A 2 -16.58 -22.49 -3.57
CA ILE A 2 -17.02 -21.16 -4.04
C ILE A 2 -15.80 -20.48 -4.64
N ASN A 3 -15.83 -20.24 -5.95
CA ASN A 3 -14.75 -19.53 -6.65
C ASN A 3 -14.83 -18.04 -6.28
N ARG A 4 -13.79 -17.53 -5.61
CA ARG A 4 -13.61 -16.09 -5.36
C ARG A 4 -12.80 -15.50 -6.52
N ILE A 5 -13.28 -14.40 -7.09
CA ILE A 5 -12.57 -13.66 -8.14
C ILE A 5 -11.69 -12.57 -7.53
N GLY A 6 -10.66 -12.19 -8.27
CA GLY A 6 -9.74 -11.13 -7.86
C GLY A 6 -8.91 -10.59 -9.02
N TYR A 7 -8.24 -9.49 -8.75
CA TYR A 7 -7.32 -8.84 -9.68
C TYR A 7 -6.06 -8.37 -8.93
N ALA A 8 -5.14 -7.75 -9.67
CA ALA A 8 -3.85 -7.34 -9.16
C ALA A 8 -3.63 -5.84 -9.25
N CYS A 9 -3.10 -5.29 -8.17
CA CYS A 9 -2.51 -3.97 -8.04
C CYS A 9 -3.50 -2.83 -8.26
N ILE A 10 -3.92 -2.56 -9.49
CA ILE A 10 -4.60 -1.32 -9.88
C ILE A 10 -6.09 -1.59 -10.07
N ASN A 11 -6.91 -0.70 -9.52
CA ASN A 11 -8.32 -0.59 -9.85
C ASN A 11 -8.51 0.56 -10.84
N THR A 12 -8.81 0.24 -12.10
CA THR A 12 -8.99 1.25 -13.16
C THR A 12 -10.32 2.01 -13.08
N SER A 13 -11.22 1.61 -12.17
CA SER A 13 -12.47 2.32 -11.91
C SER A 13 -12.32 3.44 -10.87
N LEU A 14 -11.19 3.49 -10.15
CA LEU A 14 -10.86 4.59 -9.25
C LEU A 14 -10.09 5.68 -10.00
N GLU A 15 -10.32 6.94 -9.65
CA GLU A 15 -9.65 8.09 -10.30
C GLU A 15 -8.16 8.22 -9.90
N SER A 16 -7.79 7.64 -8.77
CA SER A 16 -6.45 7.75 -8.19
C SER A 16 -5.59 6.51 -8.47
N ASN A 17 -4.28 6.72 -8.54
CA ASN A 17 -3.29 5.68 -8.76
C ASN A 17 -2.22 5.68 -7.67
N PHE A 18 -1.57 4.52 -7.51
CA PHE A 18 -0.42 4.36 -6.62
C PHE A 18 0.73 5.23 -7.09
N LYS A 19 1.28 6.01 -6.16
CA LYS A 19 2.41 6.90 -6.39
C LYS A 19 3.72 6.19 -6.06
N ASP A 20 4.76 6.65 -6.74
CA ASP A 20 6.15 6.26 -6.49
C ASP A 20 7.02 7.52 -6.58
N CYS A 21 8.26 7.45 -6.11
CA CYS A 21 9.18 8.58 -6.21
C CYS A 21 10.61 8.14 -6.49
N ARG A 22 11.44 9.11 -6.90
CA ARG A 22 12.87 8.88 -7.06
C ARG A 22 13.54 9.07 -5.71
N LEU A 23 14.57 8.27 -5.43
CA LEU A 23 15.39 8.41 -4.23
C LEU A 23 15.94 9.86 -4.07
N ASN A 24 16.37 10.49 -5.17
CA ASN A 24 16.83 11.88 -5.14
C ASN A 24 15.76 12.87 -4.63
N SER A 25 14.47 12.62 -4.93
CA SER A 25 13.37 13.45 -4.42
C SER A 25 13.26 13.35 -2.90
N ILE A 26 13.62 12.22 -2.30
CA ILE A 26 13.64 12.01 -0.85
C ILE A 26 14.85 12.73 -0.24
N TYR A 27 16.01 12.72 -0.89
CA TYR A 27 17.15 13.56 -0.46
C TYR A 27 16.87 15.06 -0.55
N THR A 28 16.10 15.50 -1.55
CA THR A 28 15.74 16.93 -1.69
C THR A 28 14.65 17.37 -0.71
N ASN A 29 13.59 16.57 -0.53
CA ASN A 29 12.39 16.98 0.22
C ASN A 29 12.24 16.31 1.59
N GLY A 30 13.11 15.36 1.92
CA GLY A 30 13.14 14.63 3.19
C GLY A 30 12.07 13.55 3.34
N ILE A 31 12.06 12.97 4.54
CA ILE A 31 11.10 11.93 4.94
C ILE A 31 9.62 12.37 4.94
N PRO A 32 9.24 13.62 5.27
CA PRO A 32 7.84 14.04 5.18
C PRO A 32 7.23 13.81 3.78
N TYR A 33 8.00 14.11 2.72
CA TYR A 33 7.57 13.84 1.34
C TYR A 33 7.32 12.34 1.07
N LEU A 34 8.23 11.46 1.54
CA LEU A 34 8.04 10.02 1.42
C LEU A 34 6.81 9.54 2.22
N LYS A 35 6.59 10.09 3.41
CA LYS A 35 5.43 9.76 4.26
C LYS A 35 4.11 10.12 3.58
N ASP A 36 4.03 11.28 2.93
CA ASP A 36 2.82 11.68 2.20
C ASP A 36 2.48 10.71 1.07
N ILE A 37 3.50 10.22 0.35
CA ILE A 37 3.34 9.20 -0.68
C ILE A 37 2.85 7.88 -0.09
N ILE A 38 3.47 7.43 1.01
CA ILE A 38 3.06 6.18 1.69
C ILE A 38 1.60 6.30 2.16
N LEU A 39 1.23 7.39 2.82
CA LEU A 39 -0.14 7.60 3.31
C LEU A 39 -1.16 7.69 2.17
N HIS A 40 -0.81 8.36 1.06
CA HIS A 40 -1.63 8.35 -0.16
C HIS A 40 -1.87 6.92 -0.65
N ASN A 41 -0.82 6.09 -0.76
CA ASN A 41 -0.91 4.72 -1.25
C ASN A 41 -1.71 3.81 -0.30
N LEU A 42 -1.57 3.97 1.01
CA LEU A 42 -2.36 3.23 1.99
C LEU A 42 -3.83 3.64 1.96
N ASN A 43 -4.13 4.93 1.79
CA ASN A 43 -5.50 5.41 1.61
C ASN A 43 -6.13 4.83 0.34
N LEU A 44 -5.42 4.84 -0.79
CA LEU A 44 -5.89 4.23 -2.03
C LEU A 44 -6.10 2.71 -1.89
N THR A 45 -5.27 2.03 -1.09
CA THR A 45 -5.47 0.60 -0.78
C THR A 45 -6.78 0.38 -0.02
N LYS A 46 -7.10 1.23 0.97
CA LYS A 46 -8.38 1.16 1.68
C LYS A 46 -9.56 1.37 0.73
N GLU A 47 -9.52 2.41 -0.09
CA GLU A 47 -10.56 2.68 -1.10
C GLU A 47 -10.74 1.50 -2.05
N THR A 48 -9.63 0.92 -2.54
CA THR A 48 -9.63 -0.26 -3.40
C THR A 48 -10.31 -1.45 -2.72
N LEU A 49 -10.01 -1.71 -1.44
CA LEU A 49 -10.61 -2.80 -0.69
C LEU A 49 -12.09 -2.57 -0.39
N LEU A 50 -12.49 -1.34 -0.07
CA LEU A 50 -13.90 -1.00 0.14
C LEU A 50 -14.70 -1.16 -1.16
N TRP A 51 -14.19 -0.64 -2.27
CA TRP A 51 -14.79 -0.84 -3.59
C TRP A 51 -14.90 -2.33 -3.96
N ASN A 52 -13.88 -3.11 -3.63
CA ASN A 52 -13.90 -4.56 -3.84
C ASN A 52 -15.01 -5.24 -3.04
N VAL A 53 -15.24 -4.83 -1.80
CA VAL A 53 -16.33 -5.36 -0.97
C VAL A 53 -17.68 -5.03 -1.59
N GLU A 54 -17.88 -3.80 -2.03
CA GLU A 54 -19.12 -3.36 -2.69
C GLU A 54 -19.39 -4.14 -3.99
N ASN A 55 -18.34 -4.56 -4.69
CA ASN A 55 -18.42 -5.29 -5.96
C ASN A 55 -18.25 -6.82 -5.81
N ASN A 56 -18.27 -7.34 -4.57
CA ASN A 56 -18.12 -8.77 -4.28
C ASN A 56 -16.82 -9.41 -4.84
N ILE A 57 -15.73 -8.64 -4.85
CA ILE A 57 -14.39 -9.09 -5.24
C ILE A 57 -13.58 -9.39 -3.97
N LEU A 58 -13.52 -10.67 -3.59
CA LEU A 58 -12.95 -11.09 -2.30
C LEU A 58 -11.53 -11.66 -2.41
N MET A 59 -10.85 -11.46 -3.53
CA MET A 59 -9.42 -11.70 -3.67
C MET A 59 -8.73 -10.47 -4.25
N TYR A 60 -7.62 -10.05 -3.65
CA TYR A 60 -6.86 -8.90 -4.13
C TYR A 60 -5.36 -9.17 -3.95
N ARG A 61 -4.59 -8.93 -5.02
CA ARG A 61 -3.13 -8.91 -4.94
C ARG A 61 -2.68 -7.47 -4.83
N ALA A 62 -2.23 -7.07 -3.65
CA ALA A 62 -1.76 -5.73 -3.40
C ALA A 62 -0.46 -5.42 -4.15
N THR A 63 -0.26 -4.14 -4.47
CA THR A 63 0.95 -3.66 -5.15
C THR A 63 2.17 -3.69 -4.23
N SER A 64 3.35 -4.01 -4.79
CA SER A 64 4.63 -3.86 -4.10
C SER A 64 4.98 -2.39 -3.84
N LYS A 65 4.36 -1.45 -4.58
CA LYS A 65 4.56 0.00 -4.44
C LYS A 65 3.82 0.62 -3.25
N MET A 66 3.12 -0.18 -2.44
CA MET A 66 2.31 0.32 -1.32
C MET A 66 3.15 1.18 -0.37
N ILE A 67 4.39 0.75 -0.10
CA ILE A 67 5.37 1.49 0.68
C ILE A 67 6.66 1.61 -0.15
N PRO A 68 6.85 2.72 -0.89
CA PRO A 68 8.06 2.91 -1.68
C PRO A 68 9.31 2.84 -0.81
N PHE A 69 10.35 2.16 -1.30
CA PHE A 69 11.63 2.00 -0.61
C PHE A 69 11.54 1.34 0.78
N ALA A 70 10.51 0.53 1.06
CA ALA A 70 10.29 -0.12 2.36
C ALA A 70 11.53 -0.86 2.92
N THR A 71 12.37 -1.42 2.03
CA THR A 71 13.57 -2.19 2.36
C THR A 71 14.87 -1.51 1.91
N HIS A 72 14.80 -0.30 1.34
CA HIS A 72 15.97 0.36 0.76
C HIS A 72 16.95 0.82 1.84
N LYS A 73 18.23 0.53 1.63
CA LYS A 73 19.28 0.78 2.63
C LYS A 73 19.37 2.25 3.01
N ASP A 74 19.30 3.16 2.04
CA ASP A 74 19.43 4.60 2.29
C ASP A 74 18.29 5.14 3.15
N ILE A 75 17.06 4.64 2.96
CA ILE A 75 15.92 5.01 3.82
C ILE A 75 16.14 4.53 5.25
N LEU A 76 16.63 3.30 5.42
CA LEU A 76 16.87 2.70 6.74
C LEU A 76 18.13 3.24 7.42
N LYS A 77 19.14 3.68 6.68
CA LYS A 77 20.44 4.11 7.23
C LYS A 77 20.54 5.62 7.23
N ASP A 78 20.63 6.23 6.06
CA ASP A 78 20.87 7.68 5.89
C ASP A 78 19.77 8.52 6.53
N PHE A 79 18.51 8.16 6.28
CA PHE A 79 17.37 8.86 6.89
C PHE A 79 16.95 8.27 8.23
N SER A 80 17.50 7.10 8.61
CA SER A 80 17.12 6.36 9.82
C SER A 80 15.60 6.17 9.97
N PHE A 81 14.87 6.14 8.86
CA PHE A 81 13.41 6.09 8.88
C PHE A 81 12.94 4.66 9.01
N ARG A 82 12.07 4.40 10.00
CA ARG A 82 11.41 3.11 10.23
C ARG A 82 9.92 3.28 9.99
N TRP A 83 9.49 3.10 8.75
CA TRP A 83 8.07 3.24 8.37
C TRP A 83 7.15 2.39 9.25
N TYR A 84 7.60 1.21 9.67
CA TYR A 84 6.84 0.28 10.54
C TYR A 84 6.73 0.74 11.99
N ALA A 85 7.46 1.79 12.40
CA ALA A 85 7.35 2.42 13.71
C ALA A 85 6.61 3.77 13.65
N ASP A 86 6.28 4.27 12.45
CA ASP A 86 5.54 5.51 12.28
C ASP A 86 4.07 5.30 12.62
N LYS A 87 3.55 6.07 13.59
CA LYS A 87 2.18 5.90 14.10
C LYS A 87 1.11 6.06 13.02
N ASN A 88 1.29 6.98 12.07
CA ASN A 88 0.29 7.25 11.04
C ASN A 88 0.24 6.11 10.03
N ILE A 89 1.41 5.59 9.65
CA ILE A 89 1.54 4.44 8.74
C ILE A 89 0.96 3.18 9.40
N VAL A 90 1.33 2.91 10.65
CA VAL A 90 0.82 1.75 11.41
C VAL A 90 -0.70 1.83 11.58
N ASN A 91 -1.25 3.01 11.89
CA ASN A 91 -2.69 3.19 11.99
C ASN A 91 -3.41 2.91 10.66
N ALA A 92 -2.90 3.44 9.55
CA ALA A 92 -3.46 3.17 8.22
C ALA A 92 -3.39 1.69 7.84
N LEU A 93 -2.31 0.97 8.21
CA LEU A 93 -2.19 -0.47 8.01
C LEU A 93 -3.18 -1.27 8.87
N ASN A 94 -3.45 -0.82 10.10
CA ASN A 94 -4.47 -1.46 10.96
C ASN A 94 -5.88 -1.28 10.37
N GLU A 95 -6.20 -0.11 9.83
CA GLU A 95 -7.47 0.10 9.14
C GLU A 95 -7.62 -0.83 7.92
N ILE A 96 -6.55 -1.03 7.13
CA ILE A 96 -6.52 -2.00 6.03
C ILE A 96 -6.77 -3.43 6.56
N LYS A 97 -6.07 -3.81 7.63
CA LYS A 97 -6.22 -5.12 8.28
C LYS A 97 -7.67 -5.36 8.70
N ASP A 98 -8.31 -4.36 9.31
CA ASP A 98 -9.69 -4.48 9.80
C ASP A 98 -10.67 -4.67 8.64
N ILE A 99 -10.51 -3.96 7.53
CA ILE A 99 -11.31 -4.16 6.30
C ILE A 99 -11.14 -5.58 5.76
N VAL A 100 -9.90 -6.08 5.70
CA VAL A 100 -9.59 -7.42 5.17
C VAL A 100 -10.20 -8.51 6.03
N ILE A 101 -10.03 -8.44 7.37
CA ILE A 101 -10.55 -9.43 8.30
C ILE A 101 -12.08 -9.41 8.32
N LYS A 102 -12.69 -8.22 8.46
CA LYS A 102 -14.15 -8.05 8.55
C LYS A 102 -14.86 -8.62 7.33
N ASN A 103 -14.28 -8.46 6.14
CA ASN A 103 -14.91 -8.88 4.88
C ASN A 103 -14.34 -10.19 4.31
N ASN A 104 -13.49 -10.90 5.06
CA ASN A 104 -12.88 -12.17 4.66
C ASN A 104 -12.19 -12.09 3.28
N ILE A 105 -11.47 -11.00 3.02
CA ILE A 105 -10.75 -10.77 1.77
C ILE A 105 -9.49 -11.61 1.75
N ARG A 106 -9.25 -12.37 0.68
CA ARG A 106 -7.98 -13.04 0.44
C ARG A 106 -6.98 -12.04 -0.11
N LEU A 107 -6.09 -11.55 0.75
CA LEU A 107 -5.01 -10.65 0.37
C LEU A 107 -3.76 -11.43 0.00
N SER A 108 -3.06 -11.00 -1.05
CA SER A 108 -1.75 -11.52 -1.45
C SER A 108 -0.83 -10.40 -1.91
N MET A 109 0.47 -10.68 -1.99
CA MET A 109 1.47 -9.80 -2.58
C MET A 109 2.39 -10.63 -3.46
N HIS A 110 3.03 -9.98 -4.43
CA HIS A 110 4.07 -10.58 -5.25
C HIS A 110 5.20 -9.55 -5.33
N SER A 111 6.38 -9.90 -4.84
CA SER A 111 7.58 -9.09 -5.05
C SER A 111 7.86 -8.98 -6.54
N ASP A 112 8.54 -7.94 -6.99
CA ASP A 112 9.01 -7.96 -8.37
C ASP A 112 10.18 -8.96 -8.51
N GLN A 113 10.83 -8.92 -9.66
CA GLN A 113 11.91 -9.84 -10.03
C GLN A 113 13.28 -9.49 -9.41
N PHE A 114 13.37 -8.42 -8.61
CA PHE A 114 14.62 -7.90 -8.01
C PHE A 114 14.66 -8.13 -6.49
#